data_AF-A0A965Q721-F1
#
_entry.id   AF-A0A965Q721-F1
#
_cell.length_a   1.000
_cell.length_b   1.000
_cell.length_c   1.000
_cell.angle_alpha   90.00
_cell.angle_beta   90.00
_cell.angle_gamma   90.00
#
_symmetry.space_group_name_H-M   'P 1'
#
loop_
_entity.id
_entity.type
_entity.pdbx_description
1 polymer ?
#
loop_
_entity_poly.entity_id
_entity_poly.type
_entity_poly.pdbx_seq_one_letter_code
_entity_poly.pdbx_strand_id
1 'polypeptide(L)'
;MIMALLVMIFLAILLGLVLGYSAIKFKVDGDPMVARIDAILPQTQCGQCGYPGCKPYATAIAKGEADINQCPPGGDAGAKALAELMGVEFKPLNEEHGIQKPKSVALIDELTCIGCTLCIQACPVDAILGAAKQMHTIIASECTGCELCLPPCPVDCITMEPVLENSESWKWKYPIYNIQKAQKA
;
A
#
# COMPACT_ATOMS: atom_id res chain seq x y z
N MET A 1 -3.53 -55.24 4.48
CA MET A 1 -4.33 -54.04 4.15
C MET A 1 -4.55 -53.14 5.37
N ILE A 2 -5.13 -53.64 6.48
CA ILE A 2 -5.41 -52.82 7.68
C ILE A 2 -4.15 -52.19 8.31
N MET A 3 -3.05 -52.94 8.40
CA MET A 3 -1.78 -52.42 8.94
C MET A 3 -1.21 -51.23 8.15
N ALA A 4 -1.34 -51.24 6.83
CA ALA A 4 -0.89 -50.13 5.98
C ALA A 4 -1.73 -48.87 6.23
N LEU A 5 -3.05 -49.02 6.38
CA LEU A 5 -3.96 -47.94 6.74
C LEU A 5 -3.61 -47.30 8.09
N LEU A 6 -3.34 -48.13 9.11
CA LEU A 6 -2.96 -47.64 10.44
C LEU A 6 -1.62 -46.88 10.42
N VAL A 7 -0.63 -47.37 9.69
CA VAL A 7 0.67 -46.71 9.56
C VAL A 7 0.54 -45.36 8.88
N MET A 8 -0.24 -45.26 7.79
CA MET A 8 -0.46 -44.00 7.10
C MET A 8 -1.19 -42.98 7.97
N ILE A 9 -2.23 -43.40 8.70
CA ILE A 9 -2.97 -42.52 9.63
C ILE A 9 -2.07 -42.03 10.76
N PHE A 10 -1.30 -42.92 11.37
CA PHE A 10 -0.38 -42.56 12.45
C PHE A 10 0.67 -41.55 11.98
N LEU A 11 1.28 -41.79 10.83
CA LEU A 11 2.31 -40.91 10.27
C LEU A 11 1.73 -39.53 9.90
N ALA A 12 0.50 -39.49 9.35
CA ALA A 12 -0.19 -38.24 9.06
C ALA A 12 -0.49 -37.42 10.34
N ILE A 13 -0.96 -38.07 11.41
CA ILE A 13 -1.21 -37.41 12.69
C ILE A 13 0.11 -36.91 13.29
N LEU A 14 1.15 -37.74 13.31
CA LEU A 14 2.44 -37.40 13.88
C LEU A 14 3.07 -36.20 13.14
N LEU A 15 3.11 -36.24 11.82
CA LEU A 15 3.65 -35.12 11.03
C LEU A 15 2.78 -33.86 11.17
N GLY A 16 1.45 -34.00 11.17
CA GLY A 16 0.54 -32.87 11.37
C GLY A 16 0.74 -32.19 12.72
N LEU A 17 0.90 -32.97 13.80
CA LEU A 17 1.16 -32.44 15.14
C LEU A 17 2.53 -31.77 15.23
N VAL A 18 3.57 -32.37 14.65
CA VAL A 18 4.93 -31.80 14.66
C VAL A 18 4.98 -30.49 13.88
N LEU A 19 4.40 -30.45 12.68
CA LEU A 19 4.35 -29.24 11.85
C LEU A 19 3.48 -28.15 12.50
N GLY A 20 2.30 -28.52 13.02
CA GLY A 20 1.41 -27.59 13.71
C GLY A 20 2.04 -26.99 14.97
N TYR A 21 2.70 -27.80 15.79
CA TYR A 21 3.42 -27.34 16.98
C TYR A 21 4.58 -26.41 16.60
N SER A 22 5.35 -26.76 15.56
CA SER A 22 6.46 -25.95 15.09
C SER A 22 5.98 -24.59 14.58
N ALA A 23 4.87 -24.53 13.84
CA ALA A 23 4.32 -23.28 13.33
C ALA A 23 3.89 -22.30 14.45
N ILE A 24 3.37 -22.81 15.57
CA ILE A 24 2.95 -21.97 16.70
C ILE A 24 4.16 -21.56 17.54
N LYS A 25 5.05 -22.50 17.85
CA LYS A 25 6.20 -22.26 18.74
C LYS A 25 7.24 -21.33 18.13
N PHE A 26 7.45 -21.42 16.83
CA PHE A 26 8.44 -20.61 16.11
C PHE A 26 7.81 -19.42 15.37
N LYS A 27 6.60 -19.01 15.75
CA LYS A 27 5.99 -17.79 15.23
C LYS A 27 6.86 -16.60 15.65
N VAL A 28 7.55 -16.00 14.69
CA VAL A 28 8.34 -14.77 14.91
C VAL A 28 7.36 -13.61 15.01
N ASP A 29 7.20 -13.04 16.20
CA ASP A 29 6.50 -11.78 16.36
C ASP A 29 7.33 -10.69 15.67
N GLY A 30 6.73 -10.00 14.70
CA GLY A 30 7.39 -8.93 13.96
C GLY A 30 7.80 -7.79 14.88
N ASP A 31 8.78 -6.99 14.45
CA ASP A 31 9.20 -5.79 15.18
C ASP A 31 7.98 -4.87 15.40
N PRO A 32 7.62 -4.56 16.68
CA PRO A 32 6.46 -3.73 16.99
C PRO A 32 6.56 -2.33 16.38
N MET A 33 7.78 -1.84 16.10
CA MET A 33 7.99 -0.55 15.49
C MET A 33 7.60 -0.53 14.02
N VAL A 34 7.98 -1.58 13.27
CA VAL A 34 7.60 -1.73 11.85
C VAL A 34 6.09 -1.74 11.70
N ALA A 35 5.37 -2.46 12.58
CA ALA A 35 3.91 -2.50 12.56
C ALA A 35 3.28 -1.11 12.81
N ARG A 36 3.85 -0.30 13.70
CA ARG A 36 3.37 1.06 13.97
C ARG A 36 3.61 2.00 12.79
N ILE A 37 4.78 1.92 12.16
CA ILE A 37 5.10 2.71 10.97
C ILE A 37 4.18 2.30 9.81
N ASP A 38 4.03 1.01 9.57
CA ASP A 38 3.17 0.47 8.51
C ASP A 38 1.72 0.95 8.68
N ALA A 39 1.20 1.00 9.92
CA ALA A 39 -0.13 1.51 10.20
C ALA A 39 -0.33 3.01 9.89
N ILE A 40 0.74 3.81 9.86
CA ILE A 40 0.69 5.24 9.49
C ILE A 40 0.71 5.41 7.96
N LEU A 41 1.36 4.50 7.24
CA LEU A 41 1.47 4.57 5.79
C LEU A 41 0.10 4.44 5.12
N PRO A 42 -0.08 5.02 3.92
CA PRO A 42 -1.39 5.09 3.26
C PRO A 42 -1.87 3.76 2.66
N GLN A 43 -1.10 2.67 2.82
CA GLN A 43 -1.43 1.31 2.35
C GLN A 43 -1.79 1.21 0.85
N THR A 44 -1.24 2.11 0.02
CA THR A 44 -1.52 2.13 -1.43
C THR A 44 -0.74 1.09 -2.22
N GLN A 45 0.36 0.57 -1.66
CA GLN A 45 1.28 -0.38 -2.30
C GLN A 45 1.78 0.08 -3.69
N CYS A 46 1.87 1.39 -3.91
CA CYS A 46 2.17 1.98 -5.23
C CYS A 46 3.64 1.94 -5.65
N GLY A 47 4.55 1.75 -4.69
CA GLY A 47 6.00 1.70 -4.93
C GLY A 47 6.69 3.01 -5.37
N GLN A 48 6.01 4.16 -5.32
CA GLN A 48 6.59 5.46 -5.68
C GLN A 48 7.80 5.87 -4.80
N CYS A 49 7.85 5.36 -3.57
CA CYS A 49 8.97 5.55 -2.65
C CYS A 49 10.21 4.70 -3.00
N GLY A 50 10.19 3.89 -4.06
CA GLY A 50 11.28 2.98 -4.44
C GLY A 50 11.26 1.61 -3.76
N TYR A 51 10.30 1.37 -2.86
CA TYR A 51 10.10 0.09 -2.19
C TYR A 51 8.90 -0.66 -2.79
N PRO A 52 8.89 -2.00 -2.82
CA PRO A 52 7.80 -2.78 -3.44
C PRO A 52 6.45 -2.71 -2.69
N GLY A 53 6.40 -2.04 -1.54
CA GLY A 53 5.17 -1.85 -0.76
C GLY A 53 5.40 -1.05 0.52
N CYS A 54 4.32 -0.78 1.24
CA CYS A 54 4.33 -0.02 2.50
C CYS A 54 5.13 -0.72 3.60
N LYS A 55 4.94 -2.04 3.80
CA LYS A 55 5.64 -2.79 4.85
C LYS A 55 7.16 -2.88 4.65
N PRO A 56 7.69 -3.14 3.43
CA PRO A 56 9.12 -3.02 3.15
C PRO A 56 9.68 -1.63 3.44
N TYR A 57 8.97 -0.57 3.04
CA TYR A 57 9.36 0.80 3.35
C TYR A 57 9.35 1.07 4.86
N ALA A 58 8.32 0.62 5.57
CA ALA A 58 8.23 0.72 7.03
C ALA A 58 9.39 0.00 7.74
N THR A 59 9.82 -1.15 7.19
CA THR A 59 10.98 -1.89 7.68
C THR A 59 12.27 -1.12 7.48
N ALA A 60 12.45 -0.50 6.30
CA ALA A 60 13.63 0.31 6.01
C ALA A 60 13.71 1.56 6.90
N ILE A 61 12.56 2.21 7.18
CA ILE A 61 12.49 3.32 8.13
C ILE A 61 12.88 2.85 9.54
N ALA A 62 12.30 1.74 10.02
CA ALA A 62 12.60 1.22 11.36
C ALA A 62 14.09 0.89 11.56
N LYS A 63 14.77 0.45 10.50
CA LYS A 63 16.21 0.16 10.50
C LYS A 63 17.10 1.40 10.28
N GLY A 64 16.52 2.55 9.91
CA GLY A 64 17.27 3.74 9.53
C GLY A 64 17.94 3.65 8.14
N GLU A 65 17.49 2.73 7.29
CA GLU A 65 17.97 2.56 5.91
C GLU A 65 17.25 3.52 4.92
N ALA A 66 16.08 4.03 5.30
CA ALA A 66 15.27 4.97 4.52
C ALA A 66 14.84 6.19 5.34
N ASP A 67 14.70 7.34 4.67
CA ASP A 67 14.13 8.54 5.28
C ASP A 67 12.59 8.46 5.33
N ILE A 68 11.99 9.18 6.29
CA ILE A 68 10.54 9.21 6.56
C ILE A 68 9.70 9.99 5.54
N ASN A 69 10.35 10.77 4.66
CA ASN A 69 9.71 11.73 3.75
C ASN A 69 9.71 11.27 2.29
N GLN A 70 9.72 9.96 2.02
CA GLN A 70 9.83 9.41 0.67
C GLN A 70 8.49 8.95 0.08
N CYS A 71 7.36 9.14 0.77
CA CYS A 71 6.04 8.64 0.36
C CYS A 71 5.12 9.75 -0.19
N PRO A 72 5.01 9.92 -1.53
CA PRO A 72 4.15 10.96 -2.11
C PRO A 72 2.67 10.86 -1.76
N PRO A 73 2.03 9.66 -1.72
CA PRO A 73 0.63 9.53 -1.33
C PRO A 73 0.39 9.89 0.14
N GLY A 74 1.38 9.71 1.01
CA GLY A 74 1.31 10.13 2.42
C GLY A 74 1.53 11.63 2.60
N GLY A 75 2.31 12.25 1.70
CA GLY A 75 2.63 13.67 1.74
C GLY A 75 3.28 14.12 3.05
N ASP A 76 3.22 15.42 3.30
CA ASP A 76 3.79 16.03 4.51
C ASP A 76 3.08 15.57 5.79
N ALA A 77 1.78 15.30 5.72
CA ALA A 77 1.01 14.83 6.86
C ALA A 77 1.49 13.44 7.33
N GLY A 78 1.74 12.52 6.40
CA GLY A 78 2.31 11.21 6.69
C GLY A 78 3.74 11.32 7.22
N ALA A 79 4.59 12.11 6.57
CA ALA A 79 5.97 12.33 7.02
C ALA A 79 6.03 12.91 8.44
N LYS A 80 5.12 13.82 8.80
CA LYS A 80 5.04 14.37 10.16
C LYS A 80 4.59 13.33 11.20
N ALA A 81 3.57 12.53 10.89
CA ALA A 81 3.13 11.47 11.79
C ALA A 81 4.25 10.43 12.04
N LEU A 82 5.04 10.13 11.00
CA LEU A 82 6.23 9.30 11.10
C LEU A 82 7.33 9.96 11.95
N ALA A 83 7.57 11.26 11.76
CA ALA A 83 8.54 12.03 12.54
C ALA A 83 8.22 11.99 14.05
N GLU A 84 6.95 12.21 14.40
CA GLU A 84 6.45 12.15 15.77
C GLU A 84 6.59 10.75 16.37
N LEU A 85 6.24 9.70 15.62
CA LEU A 85 6.36 8.31 16.08
C LEU A 85 7.83 7.92 16.31
N MET A 86 8.72 8.30 15.39
CA MET A 86 10.15 7.96 15.43
C MET A 86 10.96 8.87 16.36
N GLY A 87 10.40 10.00 16.80
CA GLY A 87 11.11 11.02 17.58
C GLY A 87 12.19 11.75 16.79
N VAL A 88 12.02 11.90 15.47
CA VAL A 88 12.98 12.59 14.59
C VAL A 88 12.42 13.94 14.12
N GLU A 89 13.29 14.82 13.61
CA GLU A 89 12.86 16.10 13.04
C GLU A 89 12.02 15.89 11.78
N PHE A 90 10.95 16.66 11.64
CA PHE A 90 10.11 16.65 10.44
C PHE A 90 10.91 17.13 9.23
N LYS A 91 10.85 16.36 8.14
CA LYS A 91 11.35 16.74 6.82
C LYS A 91 10.16 16.82 5.85
N PRO A 92 10.08 17.87 5.01
CA PRO A 92 9.07 17.93 3.95
C PRO A 92 9.25 16.80 2.95
N LEU A 93 8.20 16.43 2.22
CA LEU A 93 8.24 15.39 1.20
C LEU A 93 9.43 15.56 0.25
N ASN A 94 10.19 14.49 0.04
CA ASN A 94 11.28 14.48 -0.93
C ASN A 94 10.70 14.47 -2.35
N GLU A 95 10.91 15.57 -3.08
CA GLU A 95 10.45 15.77 -4.44
C GLU A 95 11.03 14.74 -5.44
N GLU A 96 12.17 14.11 -5.12
CA GLU A 96 12.76 13.06 -5.96
C GLU A 96 11.84 11.83 -6.12
N HIS A 97 11.00 11.55 -5.12
CA HIS A 97 10.06 10.43 -5.15
C HIS A 97 8.68 10.82 -5.71
N GLY A 98 8.46 12.11 -6.00
CA GLY A 98 7.25 12.62 -6.62
C GLY A 98 6.55 13.70 -5.78
N ILE A 99 5.45 14.22 -6.34
CA ILE A 99 4.62 15.26 -5.74
C ILE A 99 3.35 14.68 -5.12
N GLN A 100 2.85 15.34 -4.07
CA GLN A 100 1.56 14.99 -3.48
C GLN A 100 0.42 15.40 -4.44
N LYS A 101 -0.27 14.40 -5.00
CA LYS A 101 -1.49 14.57 -5.80
C LYS A 101 -2.74 14.47 -4.93
N PRO A 102 -3.86 15.11 -5.32
CA PRO A 102 -5.15 14.86 -4.68
C PRO A 102 -5.57 13.39 -4.85
N LYS A 103 -6.40 12.89 -3.93
CA LYS A 103 -6.96 11.54 -4.04
C LYS A 103 -7.78 11.44 -5.31
N SER A 104 -7.45 10.49 -6.16
CA SER A 104 -8.14 10.21 -7.42
C SER A 104 -8.57 8.74 -7.48
N VAL A 105 -9.59 8.48 -8.28
CA VAL A 105 -10.09 7.15 -8.59
C VAL A 105 -9.94 6.94 -10.08
N ALA A 106 -9.51 5.74 -10.46
CA ALA A 106 -9.43 5.37 -11.86
C ALA A 106 -10.85 5.06 -12.38
N LEU A 107 -11.13 5.46 -13.63
CA LEU A 107 -12.35 5.18 -14.37
C LEU A 107 -11.97 4.47 -15.68
N ILE A 108 -12.65 3.36 -15.98
CA ILE A 108 -12.47 2.61 -17.22
C ILE A 108 -13.56 3.02 -18.20
N ASP A 109 -13.17 3.42 -19.40
CA ASP A 109 -14.11 3.63 -20.50
C ASP A 109 -14.62 2.29 -21.02
N GLU A 110 -15.92 2.09 -20.80
CA GLU A 110 -16.70 0.92 -21.16
C GLU A 110 -16.68 0.62 -22.66
N LEU A 111 -16.65 1.66 -23.49
CA LEU A 111 -16.71 1.52 -24.96
C LEU A 111 -15.38 1.07 -25.56
N THR A 112 -14.28 1.39 -24.89
CA THR A 112 -12.92 1.15 -25.39
C THR A 112 -12.29 -0.10 -24.75
N CYS A 113 -12.77 -0.53 -23.58
CA CYS A 113 -12.21 -1.68 -22.88
C CYS A 113 -12.40 -3.01 -23.63
N ILE A 114 -11.28 -3.66 -24.01
CA ILE A 114 -11.27 -4.95 -24.73
C ILE A 114 -11.22 -6.19 -23.82
N GLY A 115 -11.16 -6.02 -22.50
CA GLY A 115 -11.13 -7.16 -21.58
C GLY A 115 -9.80 -7.93 -21.52
N CYS A 116 -8.65 -7.24 -21.64
CA CYS A 116 -7.30 -7.86 -21.69
C CYS A 116 -6.76 -8.38 -20.34
N THR A 117 -7.38 -8.02 -19.21
CA THR A 117 -7.03 -8.41 -17.82
C THR A 117 -5.67 -7.92 -17.28
N LEU A 118 -4.87 -7.21 -18.07
CA LEU A 118 -3.56 -6.68 -17.62
C LEU A 118 -3.70 -5.66 -16.48
N CYS A 119 -4.76 -4.85 -16.48
CA CYS A 119 -5.04 -3.91 -15.40
C CYS A 119 -5.35 -4.63 -14.07
N ILE A 120 -6.08 -5.75 -14.10
CA ILE A 120 -6.37 -6.56 -12.90
C ILE A 120 -5.07 -7.04 -12.27
N GLN A 121 -4.16 -7.59 -13.09
CA GLN A 121 -2.88 -8.11 -12.60
C GLN A 121 -1.97 -7.04 -11.99
N ALA A 122 -2.12 -5.79 -12.45
CA ALA A 122 -1.34 -4.66 -11.95
C ALA A 122 -1.95 -3.99 -10.72
N CYS A 123 -3.22 -4.27 -10.37
CA CYS A 123 -3.88 -3.64 -9.25
C CYS A 123 -3.44 -4.30 -7.93
N PRO A 124 -2.73 -3.60 -7.03
CA PRO A 124 -2.22 -4.23 -5.81
C PRO A 124 -3.29 -4.42 -4.72
N VAL A 125 -4.46 -3.83 -4.91
CA VAL A 125 -5.60 -3.85 -3.95
C VAL A 125 -6.83 -4.54 -4.53
N ASP A 126 -6.72 -5.16 -5.71
CA ASP A 126 -7.82 -5.85 -6.39
C ASP A 126 -9.11 -5.02 -6.55
N ALA A 127 -8.97 -3.71 -6.80
CA ALA A 127 -10.10 -2.78 -6.98
C ALA A 127 -10.79 -2.88 -8.35
N ILE A 128 -10.34 -3.75 -9.26
CA ILE A 128 -10.84 -3.87 -10.63
C ILE A 128 -11.64 -5.16 -10.75
N LEU A 129 -12.91 -5.05 -11.15
CA LEU A 129 -13.81 -6.17 -11.38
C LEU A 129 -13.97 -6.44 -12.88
N GLY A 130 -13.91 -7.71 -13.27
CA GLY A 130 -14.23 -8.15 -14.63
C GLY A 130 -13.62 -9.52 -14.94
N ALA A 131 -13.63 -9.91 -16.21
CA ALA A 131 -13.12 -11.20 -16.66
C ALA A 131 -12.50 -11.09 -18.06
N ALA A 132 -11.79 -12.13 -18.49
CA ALA A 132 -11.21 -12.18 -19.83
C ALA A 132 -12.28 -11.98 -20.91
N LYS A 133 -12.01 -11.05 -21.84
CA LYS A 133 -12.94 -10.63 -22.92
C LYS A 133 -14.27 -10.06 -22.41
N GLN A 134 -14.34 -9.65 -21.15
CA GLN A 134 -15.45 -8.91 -20.58
C GLN A 134 -14.99 -7.51 -20.20
N MET A 135 -15.94 -6.58 -20.16
CA MET A 135 -15.69 -5.23 -19.72
C MET A 135 -15.23 -5.20 -18.26
N HIS A 136 -14.21 -4.41 -17.98
CA HIS A 136 -13.74 -4.19 -16.62
C HIS A 136 -14.37 -2.91 -16.06
N THR A 137 -14.60 -2.90 -14.76
CA THR A 137 -15.06 -1.72 -14.01
C THR A 137 -14.26 -1.58 -12.73
N ILE A 138 -14.26 -0.38 -12.15
CA ILE A 138 -13.49 -0.07 -10.94
C ILE A 138 -14.45 0.10 -9.77
N ILE A 139 -14.13 -0.59 -8.68
CA ILE A 139 -14.82 -0.43 -7.40
C ILE A 139 -14.20 0.79 -6.73
N ALA A 140 -14.87 1.95 -6.87
CA ALA A 140 -14.35 3.24 -6.42
C ALA A 140 -13.99 3.29 -4.91
N SER A 141 -14.65 2.47 -4.08
CA SER A 141 -14.35 2.41 -2.63
C SER A 141 -12.99 1.79 -2.33
N GLU A 142 -12.55 0.82 -3.14
CA GLU A 142 -11.30 0.09 -2.94
C GLU A 142 -10.13 0.70 -3.75
N CYS A 143 -10.43 1.56 -4.72
CA CYS A 143 -9.42 2.21 -5.53
C CYS A 143 -8.59 3.19 -4.70
N THR A 144 -7.28 2.94 -4.61
CA THR A 144 -6.32 3.79 -3.88
C THR A 144 -5.76 4.94 -4.72
N GLY A 145 -6.01 4.95 -6.04
CA GLY A 145 -5.47 5.95 -6.95
C GLY A 145 -3.97 5.80 -7.23
N CYS A 146 -3.43 4.57 -7.15
CA CYS A 146 -1.99 4.32 -7.33
C CYS A 146 -1.46 4.45 -8.77
N GLU A 147 -2.33 4.65 -9.76
CA GLU A 147 -2.01 4.80 -11.19
C GLU A 147 -1.30 3.60 -11.86
N LEU A 148 -1.07 2.49 -11.14
CA LEU A 148 -0.38 1.30 -11.67
C LEU A 148 -1.13 0.57 -12.79
N CYS A 149 -2.44 0.80 -12.92
CA CYS A 149 -3.26 0.20 -13.96
C CYS A 149 -3.16 0.91 -15.32
N LEU A 150 -2.64 2.14 -15.38
CA LEU A 150 -2.54 2.92 -16.63
C LEU A 150 -1.50 2.30 -17.58
N PRO A 151 -0.22 2.12 -17.20
CA PRO A 151 0.82 1.65 -18.14
C PRO A 151 0.54 0.29 -18.81
N PRO A 152 -0.05 -0.71 -18.12
CA PRO A 152 -0.36 -2.01 -18.74
C PRO A 152 -1.53 -1.99 -19.72
N CYS A 153 -2.32 -0.91 -19.81
CA CYS A 153 -3.51 -0.88 -20.65
C CYS A 153 -3.13 -0.68 -22.14
N PRO A 154 -3.35 -1.67 -23.03
CA PRO A 154 -2.91 -1.58 -24.42
C PRO A 154 -3.76 -0.64 -25.30
N VAL A 155 -4.95 -0.30 -24.83
CA VAL A 155 -5.92 0.58 -25.52
C VAL A 155 -6.09 1.92 -24.79
N ASP A 156 -5.34 2.13 -23.71
CA ASP A 156 -5.33 3.36 -22.92
C ASP A 156 -6.73 3.86 -22.48
N CYS A 157 -7.61 2.92 -22.13
CA CYS A 157 -9.01 3.20 -21.79
C CYS A 157 -9.24 3.61 -20.32
N ILE A 158 -8.19 3.97 -19.57
CA ILE A 158 -8.28 4.28 -18.13
C ILE A 158 -7.92 5.73 -17.88
N THR A 159 -8.77 6.44 -17.15
CA THR A 159 -8.56 7.85 -16.79
C THR A 159 -8.59 8.02 -15.26
N MET A 160 -7.88 9.02 -14.75
CA MET A 160 -7.86 9.33 -13.31
C MET A 160 -8.76 10.53 -13.03
N GLU A 161 -9.82 10.33 -12.27
CA GLU A 161 -10.71 11.40 -11.84
C GLU A 161 -10.45 11.77 -10.37
N PRO A 162 -10.25 13.06 -10.05
CA PRO A 162 -10.08 13.48 -8.67
C PRO A 162 -11.39 13.30 -7.90
N VAL A 163 -11.32 12.71 -6.70
CA VAL A 163 -12.46 12.63 -5.80
C VAL A 163 -12.66 14.01 -5.18
N LEU A 164 -13.78 14.66 -5.51
CA LEU A 164 -14.10 15.96 -4.96
C LEU A 164 -14.30 15.87 -3.43
N GLU A 165 -13.72 16.82 -2.72
CA GLU A 165 -13.96 16.99 -1.28
C GLU A 165 -15.42 17.40 -1.09
N ASN A 166 -16.19 16.56 -0.40
CA ASN A 166 -17.55 16.84 0.04
C ASN A 166 -17.57 16.87 1.58
N SER A 167 -18.72 17.17 2.18
CA SER A 167 -18.86 17.25 3.64
C SER A 167 -18.45 15.98 4.39
N GLU A 168 -18.53 14.82 3.74
CA GLU A 168 -18.19 13.51 4.33
C GLU A 168 -16.72 13.12 4.10
N SER A 169 -16.10 13.57 3.00
CA SER A 169 -14.72 13.26 2.64
C SER A 169 -13.70 14.32 3.07
N TRP A 170 -14.17 15.48 3.54
CA TRP A 170 -13.31 16.56 4.01
C TRP A 170 -12.55 16.17 5.29
N LYS A 171 -11.22 16.29 5.24
CA LYS A 171 -10.33 16.14 6.41
C LYS A 171 -9.64 17.46 6.70
N TRP A 172 -9.49 17.78 7.99
CA TRP A 172 -8.75 18.96 8.43
C TRP A 172 -7.30 18.91 7.92
N LYS A 173 -6.93 19.86 7.05
CA LYS A 173 -5.55 20.01 6.55
C LYS A 173 -4.73 20.69 7.64
N TYR A 174 -3.59 20.09 8.03
CA TYR A 174 -2.73 20.69 9.03
C TYR A 174 -2.15 22.01 8.49
N PRO A 175 -2.25 23.14 9.23
CA PRO A 175 -1.70 24.41 8.76
C PRO A 175 -0.17 24.36 8.77
N ILE A 176 0.44 24.59 7.61
CA ILE A 176 1.89 24.66 7.47
C ILE A 176 2.29 26.12 7.68
N TYR A 177 2.99 26.40 8.78
CA TYR A 177 3.54 27.73 9.07
C TYR A 177 5.04 27.72 8.78
N ASN A 178 5.49 28.55 7.83
CA ASN A 178 6.91 28.79 7.63
C ASN A 178 7.45 29.65 8.78
N ILE A 179 8.24 29.05 9.67
CA ILE A 179 8.94 29.79 10.71
C ILE A 179 10.08 30.56 10.04
N GLN A 180 9.89 31.86 9.79
CA GLN A 180 10.99 32.71 9.35
C GLN A 180 12.03 32.78 10.48
N LYS A 181 13.28 32.37 10.20
CA LYS A 181 14.39 32.53 11.14
C LYS A 181 14.50 34.02 11.46
N ALA A 182 14.34 34.38 12.74
CA ALA A 182 14.52 35.74 13.21
C ALA A 182 15.90 36.25 12.75
N GLN A 183 15.90 37.29 11.91
CA GLN A 183 17.13 37.95 11.51
C GLN A 183 17.81 38.47 12.78
N LYS A 184 18.95 37.86 13.10
CA LYS A 184 19.81 38.29 14.21
C LYS A 184 20.35 39.68 13.82
N ALA A 185 19.83 40.72 14.47
CA ALA A 185 20.30 42.09 14.34
C ALA A 185 21.74 42.23 14.89
#